data_AF-A0AAU5DEI2-F1
#
_entry.id   AF-A0AAU5DEI2-F1
#
_cell.length_a   1.000
_cell.length_b   1.000
_cell.length_c   1.000
_cell.angle_alpha   90.00
_cell.angle_beta   90.00
_cell.angle_gamma   90.00
#
_symmetry.space_group_name_H-M   'P 1'
#
loop_
_entity.id
_entity.type
_entity.pdbx_description
1 polymer ?
#
loop_
_entity_poly.entity_id
_entity_poly.type
_entity_poly.pdbx_seq_one_letter_code
_entity_poly.pdbx_strand_id
1 'polypeptide(L)'
;MKRNVREQDTDARPAIEGRLPFLDGYDTILLASPVWNVRAPMIMTTFTESLDFRGKTVHPVTTHAMSGLGTTERDYAVSCPGATIAEGLAVRGEEVKDAGTEVEAWLRRIGLPAR
;
A
#
# COMPACT_ATOMS: atom_id res chain seq x y z
N MET A 1 10.65 1.45 16.56
CA MET A 1 9.30 1.63 17.15
C MET A 1 8.95 3.09 17.48
N LYS A 2 9.76 3.83 18.27
CA LYS A 2 9.41 5.19 18.76
C LYS A 2 9.10 6.23 17.66
N ARG A 3 9.82 6.17 16.54
CA ARG A 3 9.60 7.10 15.41
C ARG A 3 8.21 6.93 14.78
N ASN A 4 7.81 5.69 14.50
CA ASN A 4 6.52 5.39 13.88
C ASN A 4 5.34 5.83 14.76
N VAL A 5 5.38 5.50 16.06
CA VAL A 5 4.32 5.91 17.00
C VAL A 5 4.20 7.43 17.02
N ARG A 6 5.33 8.16 17.16
CA ARG A 6 5.32 9.62 17.12
C ARG A 6 4.74 10.17 15.81
N GLU A 7 5.16 9.63 14.65
CA GLU A 7 4.66 10.08 13.36
C GLU A 7 3.15 9.85 13.22
N GLN A 8 2.64 8.72 13.70
CA GLN A 8 1.21 8.41 13.72
C GLN A 8 0.44 9.34 14.66
N ASP A 9 0.93 9.55 15.89
CA ASP A 9 0.28 10.39 16.90
C ASP A 9 0.21 11.86 16.48
N THR A 10 1.21 12.34 15.72
CA THR A 10 1.27 13.74 15.25
C THR A 10 0.68 13.94 13.85
N ASP A 11 0.08 12.91 13.25
CA ASP A 11 -0.35 12.90 11.84
C ASP A 11 0.73 13.45 10.89
N ALA A 12 1.97 13.01 11.06
CA ALA A 12 3.10 13.56 10.34
C ALA A 12 3.00 13.31 8.83
N ARG A 13 3.59 14.19 8.03
CA ARG A 13 3.87 13.98 6.60
C ARG A 13 5.38 13.97 6.37
N PRO A 14 6.09 12.84 6.61
CA PRO A 14 7.52 12.75 6.36
C PRO A 14 7.83 13.10 4.91
N ALA A 15 8.88 13.90 4.68
CA ALA A 15 9.31 14.28 3.34
C ALA A 15 9.80 13.06 2.54
N ILE A 16 9.46 13.03 1.26
CA ILE A 16 9.95 12.04 0.30
C ILE A 16 11.09 12.67 -0.48
N GLU A 17 12.22 11.97 -0.54
CA GLU A 17 13.37 12.42 -1.33
C GLU A 17 13.14 12.15 -2.82
N GLY A 18 13.50 13.13 -3.66
CA GLY A 18 13.38 13.02 -5.12
C GLY A 18 12.01 13.43 -5.66
N ARG A 19 11.83 13.22 -6.96
CA ARG A 19 10.58 13.55 -7.66
C ARG A 19 9.62 12.38 -7.59
N LEU A 20 8.38 12.66 -7.21
CA LEU A 20 7.30 11.67 -7.27
C LEU A 20 6.92 11.34 -8.73
N PRO A 21 6.46 10.12 -9.00
CA PRO A 21 6.04 9.72 -10.33
C PRO A 21 4.78 10.46 -10.76
N PHE A 22 4.54 10.53 -12.07
CA PHE A 22 3.22 10.83 -12.60
C PHE A 22 2.46 9.51 -12.75
N LEU A 23 1.18 9.51 -12.36
CA LEU A 23 0.33 8.33 -12.49
C LEU A 23 -0.47 8.32 -13.80
N ASP A 24 -0.24 9.30 -14.69
CA ASP A 24 -0.87 9.35 -16.00
C ASP A 24 -0.48 8.14 -16.84
N GLY A 25 -1.46 7.51 -17.48
CA GLY A 25 -1.27 6.27 -18.25
C GLY A 25 -1.33 4.98 -17.43
N TYR A 26 -1.57 5.06 -16.11
CA TYR A 26 -1.82 3.91 -15.26
C TYR A 26 -3.27 3.90 -14.75
N ASP A 27 -3.98 2.80 -15.04
CA ASP A 27 -5.32 2.51 -14.51
C ASP A 27 -5.24 1.72 -13.19
N THR A 28 -4.20 0.91 -13.01
CA THR A 28 -4.01 0.04 -11.83
C THR A 28 -2.70 0.38 -11.13
N ILE A 29 -2.76 0.63 -9.82
CA ILE A 29 -1.63 0.95 -8.96
C ILE A 29 -1.51 -0.08 -7.84
N LEU A 30 -0.36 -0.75 -7.73
CA LEU A 30 -0.04 -1.60 -6.59
C LEU A 30 0.73 -0.76 -5.56
N LEU A 31 0.16 -0.53 -4.37
CA LEU A 31 0.82 0.22 -3.29
C LEU A 31 1.37 -0.74 -2.23
N ALA A 32 2.67 -1.00 -2.30
CA ALA A 32 3.35 -1.93 -1.40
C ALA A 32 4.02 -1.22 -0.21
N SER A 33 3.72 -1.65 1.01
CA SER A 33 4.38 -1.13 2.22
C SER A 33 4.42 -2.17 3.35
N PRO A 34 5.45 -2.18 4.22
CA PRO A 34 5.37 -2.96 5.45
C PRO A 34 4.24 -2.42 6.35
N VAL A 35 3.62 -3.27 7.16
CA VAL A 35 2.68 -2.79 8.20
C VAL A 35 3.45 -2.46 9.48
N TRP A 36 3.33 -1.21 9.94
CA TRP A 36 3.91 -0.73 11.19
C TRP A 36 2.81 -0.32 12.16
N ASN A 37 2.69 -1.07 13.26
CA ASN A 37 1.65 -0.83 14.27
C ASN A 37 0.25 -0.81 13.64
N VAL A 38 -0.12 -1.91 12.96
CA VAL A 38 -1.42 -2.14 12.28
C VAL A 38 -1.83 -1.19 11.15
N ARG A 39 -0.94 -0.29 10.71
CA ARG A 39 -1.17 0.62 9.57
C ARG A 39 0.06 0.80 8.68
N ALA A 40 -0.14 1.40 7.51
CA ALA A 40 0.96 1.80 6.64
C ALA A 40 1.78 2.94 7.30
N PRO A 41 3.10 3.04 7.05
CA PRO A 41 3.91 4.13 7.56
C PRO A 41 3.42 5.48 7.04
N MET A 42 3.52 6.55 7.83
CA MET A 42 3.01 7.88 7.47
C MET A 42 3.60 8.46 6.17
N ILE A 43 4.78 8.00 5.75
CA ILE A 43 5.35 8.38 4.44
C ILE A 43 4.49 7.89 3.27
N MET A 44 3.74 6.80 3.43
CA MET A 44 2.77 6.34 2.43
C MET A 44 1.59 7.30 2.34
N THR A 45 1.14 7.88 3.46
CA THR A 45 0.13 8.95 3.45
C THR A 45 0.67 10.20 2.76
N THR A 46 1.93 10.60 3.00
CA THR A 46 2.56 11.68 2.23
C THR A 46 2.53 11.36 0.73
N PHE A 47 2.88 10.13 0.35
CA PHE A 47 2.94 9.71 -1.05
C PHE A 47 1.55 9.79 -1.70
N THR A 48 0.52 9.25 -1.05
CA THR A 48 -0.82 9.16 -1.62
C THR A 48 -1.50 10.52 -1.73
N GLU A 49 -1.33 11.40 -0.74
CA GLU A 49 -1.86 12.77 -0.80
C GLU A 49 -1.14 13.66 -1.81
N SER A 50 0.07 13.30 -2.22
CA SER A 50 0.86 14.07 -3.19
C SER A 50 0.55 13.72 -4.65
N LEU A 51 -0.33 12.74 -4.91
CA LEU A 51 -0.63 12.23 -6.25
C LEU A 51 -2.14 12.17 -6.51
N ASP A 52 -2.54 12.23 -7.78
CA ASP A 52 -3.94 12.11 -8.18
C ASP A 52 -4.29 10.65 -8.50
N PHE A 53 -5.18 10.06 -7.71
CA PHE A 53 -5.66 8.68 -7.89
C PHE A 53 -7.06 8.58 -8.49
N ARG A 54 -7.66 9.69 -8.93
CA ARG A 54 -9.03 9.66 -9.49
C ARG A 54 -9.13 8.72 -10.68
N GLY A 55 -10.12 7.83 -10.63
CA GLY A 55 -10.37 6.85 -11.69
C GLY A 55 -9.38 5.68 -11.72
N LYS A 56 -8.45 5.58 -10.76
CA LYS A 56 -7.48 4.50 -10.66
C LYS A 56 -7.97 3.40 -9.73
N THR A 57 -7.55 2.17 -9.98
CA THR A 57 -7.71 1.04 -9.08
C THR A 57 -6.44 0.88 -8.25
N VAL A 58 -6.57 0.92 -6.92
CA VAL A 58 -5.47 0.77 -5.98
C VAL A 58 -5.57 -0.59 -5.31
N HIS A 59 -4.50 -1.38 -5.41
CA HIS A 59 -4.35 -2.65 -4.72
C HIS A 59 -3.28 -2.52 -3.63
N PRO A 60 -3.67 -2.56 -2.35
CA PRO A 60 -2.72 -2.52 -1.24
C PRO A 60 -1.94 -3.82 -1.16
N VAL A 61 -0.61 -3.74 -1.03
CA VAL A 61 0.25 -4.90 -0.77
C VAL A 61 0.99 -4.68 0.53
N THR A 62 0.93 -5.63 1.44
CA THR A 62 1.60 -5.51 2.74
C THR A 62 2.46 -6.72 3.06
N THR A 63 3.56 -6.46 3.77
CA THR A 63 4.24 -7.50 4.53
C THR A 63 3.95 -7.32 6.01
N HIS A 64 3.64 -8.40 6.71
CA HIS A 64 3.24 -8.36 8.12
C HIS A 64 3.84 -9.50 8.94
N ALA A 65 3.86 -9.34 10.26
CA ALA A 65 4.13 -10.45 11.18
C ALA A 65 2.85 -11.24 11.50
N MET A 66 1.74 -10.56 11.82
CA MET A 66 0.45 -11.22 12.15
C MET A 66 -0.81 -10.45 11.71
N SER A 67 -0.69 -9.20 11.24
CA SER A 67 -1.83 -8.29 11.09
C SER A 67 -2.62 -8.41 9.79
N GLY A 68 -2.18 -9.22 8.81
CA GLY A 68 -2.72 -9.13 7.46
C GLY A 68 -2.53 -7.71 6.89
N LEU A 69 -3.54 -7.22 6.18
CA LEU A 69 -3.60 -5.83 5.69
C LEU A 69 -3.75 -4.79 6.80
N GLY A 70 -4.12 -5.18 8.03
CA GLY A 70 -4.39 -4.24 9.12
C GLY A 70 -5.48 -3.23 8.75
N THR A 71 -5.18 -1.94 8.91
CA THR A 71 -6.08 -0.81 8.54
C THR A 71 -5.74 -0.19 7.19
N THR A 72 -4.80 -0.76 6.44
CA THR A 72 -4.21 -0.18 5.22
C THR A 72 -5.26 0.16 4.14
N GLU A 73 -6.25 -0.71 3.93
CA GLU A 73 -7.34 -0.43 2.97
C GLU A 73 -8.14 0.83 3.34
N ARG A 74 -8.45 1.02 4.64
CA ARG A 74 -9.15 2.20 5.12
C ARG A 74 -8.29 3.45 5.00
N ASP A 75 -7.01 3.36 5.35
CA ASP A 75 -6.07 4.48 5.27
C ASP A 75 -5.89 4.94 3.80
N TYR A 76 -5.86 4.01 2.84
CA TYR A 76 -5.81 4.36 1.42
C TYR A 76 -7.15 4.82 0.86
N ALA A 77 -8.29 4.33 1.35
CA ALA A 77 -9.59 4.88 0.99
C ALA A 77 -9.72 6.36 1.37
N VAL A 78 -9.08 6.77 2.47
CA VAL A 78 -9.03 8.18 2.91
C VAL A 78 -8.02 8.99 2.09
N SER A 79 -6.81 8.47 1.89
CA SER A 79 -5.69 9.24 1.30
C SER A 79 -5.61 9.19 -0.23
N CYS A 80 -6.36 8.32 -0.90
CA CYS A 80 -6.46 8.23 -2.37
C CYS A 80 -7.87 8.63 -2.86
N PRO A 81 -8.29 9.90 -2.72
CA PRO A 81 -9.65 10.30 -3.06
C PRO A 81 -9.97 10.04 -4.54
N GLY A 82 -11.12 9.40 -4.78
CA GLY A 82 -11.60 9.07 -6.12
C GLY A 82 -10.97 7.81 -6.74
N ALA A 83 -10.11 7.11 -6.00
CA ALA A 83 -9.64 5.78 -6.37
C ALA A 83 -10.67 4.69 -6.00
N THR A 84 -10.62 3.57 -6.70
CA THR A 84 -11.24 2.32 -6.26
C THR A 84 -10.21 1.52 -5.47
N ILE A 85 -10.41 1.38 -4.16
CA ILE A 85 -9.58 0.46 -3.35
C ILE A 85 -10.09 -0.95 -3.56
N ALA A 86 -9.27 -1.78 -4.20
CA ALA A 86 -9.59 -3.15 -4.57
C ALA A 86 -8.85 -4.16 -3.68
N GLU A 87 -9.10 -5.45 -3.93
CA GLU A 87 -8.55 -6.54 -3.13
C GLU A 87 -7.02 -6.46 -3.01
N GLY A 88 -6.53 -6.32 -1.77
CA GLY A 88 -5.10 -6.30 -1.48
C GLY A 88 -4.47 -7.68 -1.29
N LEU A 89 -3.14 -7.70 -1.16
CA LEU A 89 -2.36 -8.88 -0.79
C LEU A 89 -1.61 -8.63 0.52
N ALA A 90 -1.67 -9.58 1.44
CA ALA A 90 -0.93 -9.53 2.69
C ALA A 90 -0.05 -10.78 2.80
N VAL A 91 1.26 -10.60 2.76
CA VAL A 91 2.23 -11.69 2.84
C VAL A 91 2.90 -11.66 4.21
N ARG A 92 2.99 -12.81 4.88
CA ARG A 92 3.75 -12.91 6.13
C ARG A 92 5.23 -12.73 5.84
N GLY A 93 5.90 -11.88 6.61
CA GLY A 93 7.30 -11.52 6.43
C GLY A 93 8.24 -12.73 6.39
N GLU A 94 7.96 -13.76 7.20
CA GLU A 94 8.71 -15.00 7.27
C GLU A 94 8.53 -15.90 6.04
N GLU A 95 7.43 -15.72 5.31
CA GLU A 95 7.02 -16.55 4.16
C GLU A 95 7.24 -15.84 2.82
N VAL A 96 7.72 -14.59 2.81
CA VAL A 96 7.90 -13.77 1.58
C VAL A 96 8.75 -14.50 0.54
N LYS A 97 9.73 -15.30 0.95
CA LYS A 97 10.60 -16.06 0.03
C LYS A 97 9.85 -17.15 -0.75
N ASP A 98 8.79 -17.69 -0.15
CA ASP A 98 8.01 -18.80 -0.69
C ASP A 98 6.62 -18.35 -1.20
N ALA A 99 6.33 -17.04 -1.13
CA ALA A 99 5.04 -16.45 -1.49
C ALA A 99 4.75 -16.38 -3.00
N GLY A 100 5.64 -16.90 -3.87
CA GLY A 100 5.49 -16.81 -5.33
C GLY A 100 4.14 -17.31 -5.84
N THR A 101 3.74 -18.51 -5.41
CA THR A 101 2.44 -19.11 -5.78
C THR A 101 1.24 -18.25 -5.34
N GLU A 102 1.31 -17.67 -4.14
CA GLU A 102 0.25 -16.81 -3.60
C GLU A 102 0.15 -15.50 -4.39
N VAL A 103 1.30 -14.88 -4.67
CA VAL A 103 1.40 -13.67 -5.49
C VAL A 103 0.85 -13.93 -6.89
N GLU A 104 1.24 -15.02 -7.54
CA GLU A 104 0.74 -15.39 -8.87
C GLU A 104 -0.77 -15.63 -8.87
N ALA A 105 -1.29 -16.35 -7.86
CA ALA A 105 -2.72 -16.59 -7.73
C ALA A 105 -3.49 -15.28 -7.53
N TRP A 106 -2.97 -14.37 -6.71
CA TRP A 106 -3.55 -13.04 -6.51
C TRP A 106 -3.52 -12.20 -7.78
N LEU A 107 -2.38 -12.12 -8.47
CA LEU A 107 -2.25 -11.39 -9.74
C LEU A 107 -3.30 -11.87 -10.77
N ARG A 108 -3.50 -13.19 -10.89
CA ARG A 108 -4.53 -13.77 -11.77
C ARG A 108 -5.94 -13.34 -11.36
N ARG A 109 -6.25 -13.28 -10.06
CA ARG A 109 -7.58 -12.84 -9.56
C ARG A 109 -7.86 -11.37 -9.85
N ILE A 110 -6.84 -10.52 -9.79
CA ILE A 110 -6.98 -9.08 -10.09
C ILE A 110 -6.78 -8.75 -11.58
N GLY A 111 -6.68 -9.77 -12.43
CA GLY A 111 -6.57 -9.60 -13.89
C GLY A 111 -5.20 -9.13 -14.38
N LEU A 112 -4.16 -9.23 -13.55
CA LEU A 112 -2.79 -8.90 -13.94
C LEU A 112 -2.02 -10.15 -14.41
N PRO A 113 -1.01 -9.98 -15.30
CA PRO A 113 -0.16 -11.09 -15.72
C PRO A 113 0.60 -11.70 -14.54
N ALA A 114 0.51 -13.02 -14.39
CA ALA A 114 1.38 -13.83 -13.54
C ALA A 114 2.33 -14.62 -14.45
N ARG A 115 3.63 -14.60 -14.17
CA ARG A 115 4.64 -15.37 -14.92
C ARG A 115 4.85 -16.73 -14.27
#